data_AF-E4YR89-F1
#
_entry.id   AF-E4YR89-F1
#
_cell.length_a   1.000
_cell.length_b   1.000
_cell.length_c   1.000
_cell.angle_alpha   90.00
_cell.angle_beta   90.00
_cell.angle_gamma   90.00
#
_symmetry.space_group_name_H-M   'P 1'
#
loop_
_entity.id
_entity.type
_entity.pdbx_description
1 polymer ?
#
loop_
_entity_poly.entity_id
_entity_poly.type
_entity_poly.pdbx_seq_one_letter_code
_entity_poly.pdbx_strand_id
1 'polypeptide(L)'
;MGRDEGGKSDMERLGVFSEVGYTTLGDKYPKVHPSSRPINQTAHKGKQMLPGGSKTMSASQSGYFEPQFKRIMEKESYIDPVKLRRQERLQKGKKNIGTSFLPSNYPKKPSGAGNHYGTLSGPIQHFSSQTKPKAAYIKEQRNFLT
;
A
#
# COMPACT_ATOMS: atom_id res chain seq x y z
N MET A 1 55.12 -64.71 37.47
CA MET A 1 54.21 -65.21 38.53
C MET A 1 54.97 -65.18 39.84
N GLY A 2 55.04 -64.01 40.49
CA GLY A 2 55.63 -63.88 41.82
C GLY A 2 54.61 -64.34 42.85
N ARG A 3 54.98 -65.29 43.71
CA ARG A 3 54.19 -65.67 44.88
C ARG A 3 54.79 -64.95 46.08
N ASP A 4 54.05 -63.98 46.63
CA ASP A 4 54.36 -63.43 47.94
C ASP A 4 53.98 -64.45 49.02
N GLU A 5 54.86 -64.64 50.02
CA GLU A 5 54.80 -65.66 51.07
C GLU A 5 53.70 -65.44 52.14
N GLY A 6 52.61 -64.76 51.77
CA GLY A 6 51.56 -64.29 52.68
C GLY A 6 50.14 -64.52 52.16
N GLY A 7 49.86 -65.72 51.65
CA GLY A 7 48.55 -66.40 51.76
C GLY A 7 47.34 -65.87 50.97
N LYS A 8 47.40 -64.76 50.22
CA LYS A 8 46.29 -64.32 49.36
C LYS A 8 46.80 -63.84 48.01
N SER A 9 46.20 -64.34 46.94
CA SER A 9 46.45 -63.86 45.58
C SER A 9 46.00 -62.40 45.42
N ASP A 10 46.56 -61.67 44.45
CA ASP A 10 46.19 -60.27 44.19
C ASP A 10 44.69 -60.08 43.97
N MET A 11 44.04 -61.06 43.32
CA MET A 11 42.59 -61.05 43.11
C MET A 11 41.82 -61.15 44.43
N GLU A 12 42.25 -62.01 45.36
CA GLU A 12 41.66 -62.13 46.70
C GLU A 12 41.92 -60.90 47.58
N ARG A 13 43.03 -60.18 47.37
CA ARG A 13 43.32 -58.91 48.04
C ARG A 13 42.42 -57.78 47.54
N LEU A 14 42.12 -57.76 46.23
CA LEU A 14 41.23 -56.78 45.59
C LEU A 14 39.74 -57.11 45.75
N GLY A 15 39.40 -58.33 46.19
CA GLY A 15 38.02 -58.79 46.34
C GLY A 15 37.36 -59.24 45.02
N VAL A 16 38.15 -59.60 44.02
CA VAL A 16 37.67 -60.10 42.72
C VAL A 16 37.80 -61.63 42.73
N PHE A 17 36.68 -62.34 42.62
CA PHE A 17 36.64 -63.80 42.77
C PHE A 17 36.95 -64.56 41.47
N SER A 18 36.71 -63.94 40.31
CA SER A 18 37.07 -64.46 38.99
C SER A 18 37.10 -63.32 37.97
N GLU A 19 37.89 -63.48 36.91
CA GLU A 19 37.85 -62.56 35.77
C GLU A 19 36.51 -62.71 35.05
N VAL A 20 35.81 -61.60 34.81
CA VAL A 20 34.58 -61.57 34.01
C VAL A 20 34.91 -61.29 32.55
N GLY A 21 34.21 -61.97 31.63
CA GLY A 21 34.32 -61.69 30.20
C GLY A 21 33.81 -60.28 29.88
N TYR A 22 34.61 -59.49 29.16
CA TYR A 22 34.20 -58.17 28.70
C TYR A 22 33.35 -58.29 27.44
N THR A 23 32.24 -57.54 27.38
CA THR A 23 31.33 -57.53 26.23
C THR A 23 31.94 -56.86 24.98
N THR A 24 32.92 -55.97 25.15
CA THR A 24 33.52 -55.20 24.05
C THR A 24 35.05 -55.29 24.12
N LEU A 25 35.63 -56.28 23.44
CA LEU A 25 37.08 -56.44 23.31
C LEU A 25 37.49 -56.18 21.86
N GLY A 26 38.11 -55.02 21.60
CA GLY A 26 38.59 -54.65 20.26
C GLY A 26 37.53 -54.06 19.32
N ASP A 27 36.31 -53.84 19.80
CA ASP A 27 35.27 -53.19 19.02
C ASP A 27 35.65 -51.75 18.68
N LYS A 28 35.61 -51.42 17.38
CA LYS A 28 35.81 -50.05 16.93
C LYS A 28 34.57 -49.25 17.30
N TYR A 29 34.70 -48.33 18.25
CA TYR A 29 33.67 -47.35 18.55
C TYR A 29 33.21 -46.66 17.24
N PRO A 30 31.91 -46.57 16.97
CA PRO A 30 31.44 -45.80 15.83
C PRO A 30 31.95 -44.36 16.01
N LYS A 31 32.62 -43.82 15.00
CA LYS A 31 33.18 -42.44 15.02
C LYS A 31 32.11 -41.34 15.21
N VAL A 32 30.84 -41.72 15.20
CA VAL A 32 29.68 -40.85 15.21
C VAL A 32 28.75 -41.35 16.30
N HIS A 33 28.42 -40.49 17.25
CA HIS A 33 27.58 -40.82 18.39
C HIS A 33 26.19 -41.31 17.91
N PRO A 34 25.58 -42.34 18.52
CA PRO A 34 24.27 -42.84 18.10
C PRO A 34 23.17 -41.76 18.09
N SER A 35 23.24 -40.77 18.99
CA SER A 35 22.29 -39.65 19.02
C SER A 35 22.46 -38.64 17.87
N SER A 36 23.57 -38.66 17.15
CA SER A 36 23.79 -37.78 16.00
C SER A 36 23.31 -38.40 14.69
N ARG A 37 22.70 -39.59 14.73
CA ARG A 37 22.01 -40.16 13.58
C ARG A 37 20.56 -39.68 13.58
N PRO A 38 20.08 -39.05 12.49
CA PRO A 38 18.68 -38.68 12.40
C PRO A 38 17.80 -39.92 12.41
N ILE A 39 16.71 -39.89 13.17
CA ILE A 39 15.72 -40.98 13.28
C ILE A 39 15.18 -41.35 11.89
N ASN A 40 14.99 -40.36 11.03
CA ASN A 40 14.55 -40.54 9.65
C ASN A 40 15.57 -39.90 8.69
N GLN A 41 16.33 -40.74 7.98
CA GLN A 41 17.37 -40.29 7.05
C GLN A 41 16.80 -39.61 5.80
N THR A 42 15.60 -39.99 5.34
CA THR A 42 14.99 -39.42 4.13
C THR A 42 14.38 -38.05 4.41
N ALA A 43 13.74 -37.88 5.58
CA ALA A 43 13.22 -36.57 6.00
C ALA A 43 14.34 -35.57 6.35
N HIS A 44 15.47 -36.07 6.89
CA HIS A 44 16.62 -35.24 7.22
C HIS A 44 17.39 -34.77 5.98
N LYS A 45 17.40 -35.57 4.90
CA LYS A 45 18.12 -35.25 3.66
C LYS A 45 17.14 -34.69 2.62
N GLY A 46 17.10 -33.37 2.45
CA GLY A 46 16.33 -32.75 1.38
C GLY A 46 15.98 -31.29 1.63
N LYS A 47 15.34 -30.67 0.64
CA LYS A 47 14.81 -29.30 0.77
C LYS A 47 13.54 -29.35 1.61
N GLN A 48 13.53 -28.59 2.71
CA GLN A 48 12.37 -28.48 3.59
C GLN A 48 11.33 -27.51 3.01
N MET A 49 10.08 -27.64 3.48
CA MET A 49 9.02 -26.68 3.18
C MET A 49 9.42 -25.29 3.67
N LEU A 50 9.23 -24.28 2.83
CA LEU A 50 9.48 -22.88 3.19
C LEU A 50 8.12 -22.27 3.61
N PRO A 51 7.86 -22.04 4.91
CA PRO A 51 6.57 -21.52 5.38
C PRO A 51 6.30 -20.06 5.00
N GLY A 52 7.19 -19.42 4.22
CA GLY A 52 7.13 -17.98 3.95
C GLY A 52 7.50 -17.14 5.17
N GLY A 53 7.67 -15.83 4.97
CA GLY A 53 7.91 -14.86 6.04
C GLY A 53 6.67 -14.01 6.30
N SER A 54 6.53 -13.50 7.53
CA SER A 54 5.53 -12.47 7.83
C SER A 54 5.85 -11.22 7.03
N LYS A 55 4.88 -10.73 6.26
CA LYS A 55 5.03 -9.51 5.49
C LYS A 55 4.51 -8.35 6.36
N THR A 56 5.41 -7.45 6.75
CA THR A 56 5.02 -6.19 7.37
C THR A 56 4.24 -5.34 6.36
N MET A 57 3.22 -4.62 6.82
CA MET A 57 2.47 -3.71 5.94
C MET A 57 3.44 -2.74 5.26
N SER A 58 3.49 -2.79 3.94
CA SER A 58 4.29 -1.91 3.10
C SER A 58 3.37 -1.22 2.09
N ALA A 59 3.82 -0.09 1.54
CA ALA A 59 3.09 0.60 0.46
C ALA A 59 3.11 -0.20 -0.87
N SER A 60 3.86 -1.30 -0.94
CA SER A 60 3.92 -2.20 -2.08
C SER A 60 2.87 -3.31 -2.01
N GLN A 61 2.37 -3.76 -3.18
CA GLN A 61 1.37 -4.83 -3.26
C GLN A 61 1.81 -6.14 -2.59
N SER A 62 3.12 -6.35 -2.45
CA SER A 62 3.69 -7.52 -1.78
C SER A 62 3.11 -7.74 -0.38
N GLY A 63 2.76 -6.68 0.36
CA GLY A 63 2.21 -6.74 1.72
C GLY A 63 0.72 -7.11 1.82
N TYR A 64 0.02 -7.24 0.69
CA TYR A 64 -1.41 -7.57 0.64
C TYR A 64 -1.64 -8.99 0.13
N PHE A 65 -2.81 -9.55 0.42
CA PHE A 65 -3.20 -10.89 -0.07
C PHE A 65 -3.45 -10.92 -1.58
N GLU A 66 -4.05 -9.86 -2.10
CA GLU A 66 -4.27 -9.72 -3.54
C GLU A 66 -2.92 -9.52 -4.26
N PRO A 67 -2.65 -10.22 -5.37
CA PRO A 67 -1.38 -10.07 -6.09
C PRO A 67 -1.30 -8.75 -6.87
N GLN A 68 -2.45 -8.14 -7.20
CA GLN A 68 -2.54 -6.93 -8.00
C GLN A 68 -3.43 -5.90 -7.32
N PHE A 69 -3.03 -4.63 -7.41
CA PHE A 69 -3.84 -3.52 -6.94
C PHE A 69 -5.01 -3.29 -7.90
N LYS A 70 -6.25 -3.48 -7.42
CA LYS A 70 -7.46 -3.23 -8.21
C LYS A 70 -7.83 -1.76 -8.13
N ARG A 71 -7.47 -0.97 -9.14
CA ARG A 71 -7.87 0.45 -9.23
C ARG A 71 -9.31 0.54 -9.75
N ILE A 72 -10.15 1.29 -9.03
CA ILE A 72 -11.58 1.45 -9.38
C ILE A 72 -11.76 2.14 -10.75
N MET A 73 -10.99 3.19 -11.03
CA MET A 73 -11.15 4.02 -12.24
C MET A 73 -10.09 3.75 -13.32
N GLU A 74 -9.65 2.50 -13.49
CA GLU A 74 -8.53 2.18 -14.39
C GLU A 74 -8.88 2.28 -15.89
N LYS A 75 -10.16 2.10 -16.23
CA LYS A 75 -10.69 2.17 -17.61
C LYS A 75 -11.68 3.31 -17.81
N GLU A 76 -11.79 4.21 -16.85
CA GLU A 76 -12.66 5.36 -16.93
C GLU A 76 -11.84 6.57 -17.39
N SER A 77 -12.24 7.18 -18.51
CA SER A 77 -11.66 8.46 -18.89
C SER A 77 -12.14 9.54 -17.93
N TYR A 78 -11.23 10.34 -17.40
CA TYR A 78 -11.62 11.53 -16.63
C TYR A 78 -12.48 12.47 -17.50
N ILE A 79 -13.71 12.73 -17.05
CA ILE A 79 -14.61 13.71 -17.66
C ILE A 79 -14.83 14.83 -16.66
N ASP A 80 -14.57 16.07 -17.09
CA ASP A 80 -14.88 17.25 -16.31
C ASP A 80 -16.40 17.55 -16.41
N PRO A 81 -17.17 17.43 -15.32
CA PRO A 81 -18.61 17.60 -15.34
C PRO A 81 -19.04 19.05 -15.63
N VAL A 82 -18.17 20.04 -15.42
CA VAL A 82 -18.44 21.44 -15.75
C VAL A 82 -18.32 21.64 -17.26
N LYS A 83 -17.27 21.08 -17.88
CA LYS A 83 -17.11 21.11 -19.34
C LYS A 83 -18.26 20.39 -20.04
N LEU A 84 -18.64 19.21 -19.55
CA LEU A 84 -19.75 18.44 -20.10
C LEU A 84 -21.07 19.25 -20.07
N ARG A 85 -21.45 19.77 -18.89
CA ARG A 85 -22.66 20.60 -18.74
C ARG A 85 -22.64 21.83 -19.66
N ARG A 86 -21.48 22.47 -19.83
CA ARG A 86 -21.33 23.62 -20.73
C ARG A 86 -21.54 23.22 -22.18
N GLN A 87 -20.96 22.11 -22.63
CA GLN A 87 -21.14 21.59 -23.99
C GLN A 87 -22.60 21.22 -24.25
N GLU A 88 -23.25 20.51 -23.32
CA GLU A 88 -24.67 20.17 -23.41
C GLU A 88 -25.54 21.42 -23.52
N ARG A 89 -25.28 22.45 -22.70
CA ARG A 89 -26.02 23.72 -22.76
C ARG A 89 -25.90 24.38 -24.13
N LEU A 90 -24.70 24.40 -24.71
CA LEU A 90 -24.46 24.95 -26.05
C LEU A 90 -25.18 24.13 -27.13
N GLN A 91 -25.12 22.80 -27.05
CA GLN A 91 -25.81 21.91 -28.00
C GLN A 91 -27.34 22.04 -27.91
N LYS A 92 -27.89 22.14 -26.69
CA LYS A 92 -29.32 22.37 -26.47
C LYS A 92 -29.74 23.75 -26.99
N GLY A 93 -28.92 24.79 -26.76
CA GLY A 93 -29.18 26.13 -27.28
C GLY A 93 -29.24 26.20 -28.81
N LYS A 94 -28.45 25.39 -29.53
CA LYS A 94 -28.51 25.29 -31.01
C LYS A 94 -29.83 24.70 -31.52
N LYS A 95 -30.59 23.99 -30.68
CA LYS A 95 -31.89 23.40 -31.05
C LYS A 95 -33.05 24.40 -30.90
N ASN A 96 -32.81 25.59 -30.36
CA ASN A 96 -33.84 26.62 -30.22
C ASN A 96 -34.14 27.24 -31.59
N ILE A 97 -35.35 27.03 -32.11
CA ILE A 97 -35.82 27.56 -33.41
C ILE A 97 -36.18 29.05 -33.32
N GLY A 98 -36.64 29.51 -32.16
CA GLY A 98 -37.07 30.89 -31.92
C GLY A 98 -36.20 31.65 -30.93
N THR A 99 -36.63 32.86 -30.58
CA THR A 99 -36.02 33.65 -29.51
C THR A 99 -36.19 32.94 -28.17
N SER A 100 -35.26 33.16 -27.24
CA SER A 100 -35.39 32.62 -25.89
C SER A 100 -36.68 33.13 -25.26
N PHE A 101 -37.44 32.24 -24.62
CA PHE A 101 -38.62 32.63 -23.86
C PHE A 101 -38.21 33.67 -22.80
N LEU A 102 -38.68 34.89 -22.99
CA LEU A 102 -38.59 35.94 -21.99
C LEU A 102 -39.88 35.83 -21.17
N PRO A 103 -39.80 35.49 -19.87
CA PRO A 103 -40.99 35.55 -19.03
C PRO A 103 -41.56 36.97 -19.11
N SER A 104 -42.89 37.08 -19.16
CA SER A 104 -43.54 38.37 -19.05
C SER A 104 -43.05 39.04 -17.77
N ASN A 105 -42.51 40.24 -17.91
CA ASN A 105 -41.98 40.98 -16.77
C ASN A 105 -43.12 41.16 -15.77
N TYR A 106 -43.04 40.52 -14.60
CA TYR A 106 -44.04 40.71 -13.56
C TYR A 106 -44.08 42.21 -13.23
N PRO A 107 -45.25 42.82 -12.99
CA PRO A 107 -45.30 44.22 -12.61
C PRO A 107 -44.30 44.48 -11.48
N LYS A 108 -43.39 45.44 -11.71
CA LYS A 108 -42.39 45.82 -10.72
C LYS A 108 -43.14 46.17 -9.44
N LYS A 109 -42.80 45.53 -8.32
CA LYS A 109 -43.39 45.90 -7.03
C LYS A 109 -43.14 47.39 -6.78
N PRO A 110 -44.13 48.16 -6.30
CA PRO A 110 -43.91 49.56 -5.99
C PRO A 110 -42.81 49.65 -4.93
N SER A 111 -41.69 50.24 -5.32
CA SER A 111 -40.61 50.57 -4.39
C SER A 111 -40.90 51.96 -3.82
N GLY A 112 -41.14 52.04 -2.50
CA GLY A 112 -41.48 53.29 -1.81
C GLY A 112 -40.43 54.39 -1.99
N ALA A 113 -40.79 55.62 -1.62
CA ALA A 113 -39.92 56.79 -1.69
C ALA A 113 -38.59 56.53 -0.96
N GLY A 114 -37.47 56.69 -1.67
CA GLY A 114 -36.11 56.44 -1.15
C GLY A 114 -35.43 55.15 -1.64
N ASN A 115 -36.11 54.31 -2.42
CA ASN A 115 -35.47 53.11 -2.99
C ASN A 115 -34.70 53.43 -4.29
N HIS A 116 -33.57 52.74 -4.49
CA HIS A 116 -32.64 52.98 -5.62
C HIS A 116 -33.09 52.32 -6.92
N TYR A 117 -34.19 51.55 -6.86
CA TYR A 117 -34.73 50.78 -7.96
C TYR A 117 -35.48 51.71 -8.93
N GLY A 118 -34.87 52.03 -10.07
CA GLY A 118 -35.45 52.89 -11.12
C GLY A 118 -35.04 54.37 -11.05
N THR A 119 -34.32 54.80 -10.02
CA THR A 119 -33.81 56.17 -9.86
C THR A 119 -32.46 56.41 -10.54
N LEU A 120 -31.67 55.36 -10.77
CA LEU A 120 -30.44 55.43 -11.57
C LEU A 120 -30.73 55.25 -13.07
N SER A 121 -31.69 56.03 -13.59
CA SER A 121 -32.00 56.03 -15.03
C SER A 121 -31.31 57.21 -15.72
N GLY A 122 -30.43 56.89 -16.67
CA GLY A 122 -29.74 57.88 -17.51
C GLY A 122 -28.26 57.53 -17.65
N PRO A 123 -27.60 57.92 -18.76
CA PRO A 123 -26.16 57.77 -18.90
C PRO A 123 -25.47 58.62 -17.82
N ILE A 124 -24.81 57.96 -16.87
CA ILE A 124 -23.93 58.63 -15.90
C ILE A 124 -22.79 59.23 -16.72
N GLN A 125 -22.69 60.56 -16.74
CA GLN A 125 -21.75 61.34 -17.58
C GLN A 125 -20.28 60.88 -17.46
N HIS A 126 -19.92 60.24 -16.35
CA HIS A 126 -18.57 59.76 -16.06
C HIS A 126 -18.28 58.34 -16.59
N PHE A 127 -19.30 57.59 -17.01
CA PHE A 127 -19.17 56.25 -17.55
C PHE A 127 -19.45 56.24 -19.06
N SER A 128 -18.42 55.99 -19.87
CA SER A 128 -18.59 55.79 -21.31
C SER A 128 -19.24 54.44 -21.60
N SER A 129 -20.28 54.39 -22.44
CA SER A 129 -20.88 53.15 -22.96
C SER A 129 -19.97 52.38 -23.92
N GLN A 130 -18.80 52.93 -24.27
CA GLN A 130 -17.82 52.30 -25.14
C GLN A 130 -17.21 51.08 -24.44
N THR A 131 -17.34 49.91 -25.09
CA THR A 131 -16.63 48.70 -24.70
C THR A 131 -15.13 48.91 -24.93
N LYS A 132 -14.39 49.23 -23.86
CA LYS A 132 -12.93 49.26 -23.92
C LYS A 132 -12.40 47.83 -24.06
N PRO A 133 -11.49 47.55 -25.00
CA PRO A 133 -10.89 46.22 -25.09
C PRO A 133 -10.19 45.89 -23.78
N LYS A 134 -10.46 44.70 -23.24
CA LYS A 134 -9.76 44.21 -22.06
C LYS A 134 -8.28 44.06 -22.42
N ALA A 135 -7.38 44.58 -21.60
CA ALA A 135 -5.94 44.37 -21.78
C ALA A 135 -5.65 42.86 -21.90
N ALA A 136 -4.73 42.51 -22.81
CA ALA A 136 -4.29 41.13 -22.98
C ALA A 136 -3.77 40.59 -21.64
N TYR A 137 -4.21 39.39 -21.26
CA TYR A 137 -3.77 38.76 -20.02
C TYR A 137 -2.28 38.41 -20.11
N ILE A 138 -1.47 39.02 -19.24
CA ILE A 138 -0.06 38.69 -19.08
C ILE A 138 0.04 37.66 -17.95
N LYS A 139 0.56 36.46 -18.26
CA LYS A 139 0.80 35.43 -17.25
C LYS A 139 1.96 35.85 -16.36
N GLU A 140 1.74 35.85 -15.04
CA GLU A 140 2.79 36.10 -14.05
C GLU A 140 3.92 35.07 -14.20
N GLN A 141 5.17 35.56 -14.26
CA GLN A 141 6.35 34.71 -14.30
C GLN A 141 6.58 34.07 -12.93
N ARG A 142 7.22 32.89 -12.91
CA ARG A 142 7.53 32.21 -11.66
C ARG A 142 8.64 32.96 -10.92
N ASN A 143 8.38 33.35 -9.68
CA ASN A 143 9.40 33.87 -8.76
C ASN A 143 10.29 32.71 -8.30
N PHE A 144 11.35 32.41 -9.05
CA PHE A 144 12.41 31.53 -8.55
C PHE A 144 13.48 32.39 -7.88
N LEU A 145 13.69 32.16 -6.59
CA LEU A 145 14.90 32.55 -5.89
C LEU A 145 15.84 31.34 -5.97
N THR A 146 16.98 31.50 -6.62
CA THR A 146 18.09 30.53 -6.61
C THR A 146 18.80 30.53 -5.27
#